data_AF-A0A5P1FJS6-F1
#
_entry.id   AF-A0A5P1FJS6-F1
#
_cell.length_a   1.000
_cell.length_b   1.000
_cell.length_c   1.000
_cell.angle_alpha   90.00
_cell.angle_beta   90.00
_cell.angle_gamma   90.00
#
_symmetry.space_group_name_H-M   'P 1'
#
loop_
_entity.id
_entity.type
_entity.pdbx_description
1 polymer ?
#
loop_
_entity_poly.entity_id
_entity_poly.type
_entity_poly.pdbx_seq_one_letter_code
_entity_poly.pdbx_strand_id
1 'polypeptide(L)'
;KFATSKWDETEKCMKETKMCSSRVFELIAKGDNTETGRWLSKTDLYDELSPVQAGCCRPPNDCGFTRVNDTYWEAPKSGKFTSSNNDCKAWSNSQDGMCYSCESCKAGTVA
;
A
#
# COMPACT_ATOMS: atom_id res chain seq x y z
N LYS A 1 -2.54 -19.49 12.66
CA LYS A 1 -3.66 -19.32 11.71
C LYS A 1 -4.62 -18.30 12.32
N PHE A 2 -4.68 -17.10 11.77
CA PHE A 2 -5.62 -16.07 12.24
C PHE A 2 -7.04 -16.50 11.86
N ALA A 3 -7.97 -16.45 12.81
CA ALA A 3 -9.38 -16.68 12.51
C ALA A 3 -9.88 -15.56 11.60
N THR A 4 -10.61 -15.91 10.54
CA THR A 4 -11.14 -14.98 9.52
C THR A 4 -11.89 -13.80 10.14
N SER A 5 -12.71 -14.04 11.18
CA SER A 5 -13.47 -12.98 11.87
C SER A 5 -12.62 -11.89 12.53
N LYS A 6 -11.38 -12.21 12.93
CA LYS A 6 -10.47 -11.26 13.57
C LYS A 6 -9.74 -10.39 12.53
N TRP A 7 -9.53 -10.93 11.33
CA TRP A 7 -8.96 -10.18 10.22
C TRP A 7 -9.97 -9.18 9.67
N ASP A 8 -11.23 -9.57 9.52
CA ASP A 8 -12.28 -8.71 8.96
C ASP A 8 -12.43 -7.40 9.76
N GLU A 9 -12.34 -7.46 11.08
CA GLU A 9 -12.33 -6.27 11.96
C GLU A 9 -11.06 -5.41 11.79
N THR A 10 -9.90 -6.07 11.63
CA THR A 10 -8.62 -5.39 11.45
C THR A 10 -8.59 -4.68 10.10
N GLU A 11 -9.01 -5.35 9.03
CA GLU A 11 -9.16 -4.81 7.69
C GLU A 11 -10.11 -3.61 7.68
N LYS A 12 -11.26 -3.74 8.36
CA LYS A 12 -12.22 -2.64 8.51
C LYS A 12 -11.57 -1.42 9.18
N CYS A 13 -10.86 -1.63 10.28
CA CYS A 13 -10.14 -0.57 10.99
C CYS A 13 -9.09 0.11 10.09
N MET A 14 -8.29 -0.66 9.32
CA MET A 14 -7.28 -0.10 8.42
C MET A 14 -7.91 0.76 7.31
N LYS A 15 -9.05 0.34 6.75
CA LYS A 15 -9.80 1.11 5.76
C LYS A 15 -10.37 2.39 6.37
N GLU A 16 -11.04 2.30 7.52
CA GLU A 16 -11.66 3.45 8.20
C GLU A 16 -10.63 4.50 8.64
N THR A 17 -9.48 4.04 9.16
CA THR A 17 -8.37 4.91 9.56
C THR A 17 -7.57 5.45 8.37
N LYS A 18 -7.90 5.03 7.14
CA LYS A 18 -7.20 5.42 5.93
C LYS A 18 -5.70 5.17 6.06
N MET A 19 -5.30 4.02 6.58
CA MET A 19 -3.90 3.71 6.91
C MET A 19 -2.95 3.97 5.72
N CYS A 20 -3.37 3.59 4.52
CA CYS A 20 -2.60 3.79 3.30
C CYS A 20 -2.86 5.11 2.57
N SER A 21 -3.77 5.93 3.09
CA SER A 21 -4.11 7.27 2.60
C SER A 21 -3.94 8.30 3.71
N SER A 22 -3.06 8.03 4.69
CA SER A 22 -2.87 8.89 5.86
C SER A 22 -2.43 10.30 5.43
N ARG A 23 -2.60 11.30 6.32
CA ARG A 23 -2.29 12.72 6.06
C ARG A 23 -0.92 12.95 5.41
N VAL A 24 0.04 12.06 5.64
CA VAL A 24 1.36 12.10 4.99
C VAL A 24 1.24 12.04 3.46
N PHE A 25 0.45 11.11 2.91
CA PHE A 25 0.21 11.02 1.46
C PHE A 25 -0.61 12.20 0.92
N GLU A 26 -1.56 12.73 1.69
CA GLU A 26 -2.30 13.95 1.31
C GLU A 26 -1.41 15.21 1.32
N LEU A 27 -0.48 15.34 2.26
CA LEU A 27 0.46 16.47 2.33
C LEU A 27 1.42 16.47 1.14
N ILE A 28 1.85 15.30 0.67
CA ILE A 28 2.63 15.15 -0.56
C ILE A 28 1.78 15.53 -1.78
N ALA A 29 0.55 15.01 -1.88
CA ALA A 29 -0.34 15.24 -3.01
C ALA A 29 -0.81 16.70 -3.15
N LYS A 30 -0.91 17.45 -2.05
CA LYS A 30 -1.37 18.85 -2.05
C LYS A 30 -0.25 19.88 -2.28
N GLY A 31 1.00 19.44 -2.43
CA GLY A 31 2.12 20.35 -2.69
C GLY A 31 2.33 21.34 -1.56
N ASP A 32 2.56 20.83 -0.34
CA ASP A 32 2.97 21.68 0.77
C ASP A 32 4.33 22.32 0.48
N ASN A 33 4.39 23.66 0.47
CA ASN A 33 5.58 24.46 0.19
C ASN A 33 6.44 24.71 1.44
N THR A 34 6.08 24.16 2.60
CA THR A 34 6.92 24.14 3.79
C THR A 34 8.18 23.30 3.57
N GLU A 35 9.20 23.52 4.41
CA GLU A 35 10.42 22.70 4.40
C GLU A 35 10.09 21.22 4.63
N THR A 36 9.08 20.92 5.45
CA THR A 36 8.55 19.58 5.69
C THR A 36 7.95 18.97 4.42
N GLY A 37 7.10 19.69 3.69
CA GLY A 37 6.53 19.21 2.42
C GLY A 37 7.60 18.93 1.36
N ARG A 38 8.63 19.77 1.28
CA ARG A 38 9.77 19.58 0.38
C ARG A 38 10.63 18.36 0.76
N TRP A 39 10.84 18.10 2.05
CA TRP A 39 11.52 16.90 2.53
C TRP A 39 10.72 15.63 2.21
N LEU A 40 9.41 15.63 2.50
CA LEU A 40 8.52 14.51 2.24
C LEU A 40 8.39 14.19 0.73
N SER A 41 8.50 15.19 -0.15
CA SER A 41 8.51 14.98 -1.62
C SER A 41 9.79 14.33 -2.16
N LYS A 42 10.88 14.35 -1.38
CA LYS A 42 12.20 13.81 -1.78
C LYS A 42 12.51 12.47 -1.12
N THR A 43 11.88 12.17 0.01
CA THR A 43 12.03 10.89 0.70
C THR A 43 11.06 9.89 0.09
N ASP A 44 11.56 8.70 -0.27
CA ASP A 44 10.65 7.60 -0.56
C ASP A 44 10.03 7.13 0.76
N LEU A 45 8.92 7.73 1.17
CA LEU A 45 8.26 7.43 2.43
C LEU A 45 7.81 5.96 2.53
N TYR A 46 7.83 5.23 1.41
CA TYR A 46 7.64 3.80 1.38
C TYR A 46 8.73 3.01 2.12
N ASP A 47 9.95 3.54 2.22
CA ASP A 47 11.06 2.91 2.97
C ASP A 47 10.96 3.12 4.48
N GLU A 48 10.16 4.11 4.92
CA GLU A 48 9.90 4.43 6.33
C GLU A 48 8.58 3.80 6.84
N LEU A 49 7.91 3.02 5.99
CA LEU A 49 6.66 2.36 6.36
C LEU A 49 6.92 1.23 7.35
N SER A 50 6.04 1.13 8.34
CA SER A 50 5.98 -0.07 9.17
C SER A 50 5.73 -1.32 8.31
N PRO A 51 6.12 -2.53 8.75
CA PRO A 51 5.95 -3.77 7.98
C PRO A 51 4.50 -3.98 7.48
N VAL A 52 3.51 -3.63 8.31
CA VAL A 52 2.09 -3.66 7.92
C VAL A 52 1.76 -2.66 6.81
N GLN A 53 2.25 -1.42 6.90
CA GLN A 53 2.01 -0.43 5.87
C GLN A 53 2.70 -0.81 4.55
N ALA A 54 3.92 -1.33 4.59
CA ALA A 54 4.61 -1.80 3.39
C ALA A 54 3.84 -2.96 2.72
N GLY A 55 3.36 -3.93 3.51
CA GLY A 55 2.63 -5.10 3.00
C GLY A 55 1.20 -4.82 2.52
N CYS A 56 0.53 -3.80 3.07
CA CYS A 56 -0.85 -3.45 2.72
C CYS A 56 -0.96 -2.34 1.67
N CYS A 57 -0.03 -1.38 1.67
CA CYS A 57 -0.15 -0.13 0.93
C CYS A 57 0.67 -0.08 -0.37
N ARG A 58 1.53 -1.09 -0.63
CA ARG A 58 2.37 -1.18 -1.83
C ARG A 58 2.11 -2.50 -2.56
N PRO A 59 2.14 -2.54 -3.91
CA PRO A 59 2.14 -3.81 -4.61
C PRO A 59 3.43 -4.58 -4.29
N PRO A 60 3.37 -5.92 -4.16
CA PRO A 60 4.57 -6.72 -3.99
C PRO A 60 5.58 -6.49 -5.12
N ASN A 61 6.87 -6.43 -4.78
CA ASN A 61 7.95 -6.11 -5.72
C ASN A 61 8.06 -7.14 -6.86
N ASP A 62 7.71 -8.38 -6.58
CA ASP A 62 7.71 -9.49 -7.53
C ASP A 62 6.55 -9.44 -8.52
N CYS A 63 5.60 -8.50 -8.39
CA CYS A 63 4.50 -8.31 -9.32
C CYS A 63 4.87 -7.46 -10.56
N GLY A 64 5.93 -6.64 -10.47
CA GLY A 64 6.40 -5.81 -11.58
C GLY A 64 5.56 -4.55 -11.85
N PHE A 65 4.81 -4.07 -10.85
CA PHE A 65 4.11 -2.79 -10.95
C PHE A 65 5.11 -1.62 -11.04
N THR A 66 4.78 -0.62 -11.86
CA THR A 66 5.59 0.59 -12.00
C THR A 66 4.92 1.72 -11.23
N ARG A 67 5.63 2.35 -10.28
CA ARG A 67 5.13 3.52 -9.56
C ARG A 67 5.02 4.69 -10.53
N VAL A 68 3.81 5.22 -10.69
CA VAL A 68 3.58 6.44 -11.49
C VAL A 68 3.52 7.64 -10.57
N ASN A 69 2.71 7.54 -9.51
CA ASN A 69 2.55 8.55 -8.47
C ASN A 69 2.64 7.88 -7.09
N ASP A 70 2.52 8.64 -6.00
CA ASP A 70 2.57 8.07 -4.65
C ASP A 70 1.54 6.97 -4.45
N THR A 71 0.27 7.24 -4.72
CA THR A 71 -0.82 6.27 -4.51
C THR A 71 -1.19 5.48 -5.76
N TYR A 72 -0.47 5.66 -6.88
CA TYR A 72 -0.83 5.05 -8.16
C TYR A 72 0.32 4.23 -8.75
N TRP A 73 0.02 2.97 -9.04
CA TRP A 73 0.93 2.03 -9.68
C TRP A 73 0.31 1.47 -10.96
N GLU A 74 1.08 1.53 -12.04
CA GLU A 74 0.69 0.97 -13.32
C GLU A 74 1.03 -0.53 -13.34
N ALA A 75 0.02 -1.35 -13.67
CA ALA A 75 0.21 -2.78 -13.84
C ALA A 75 1.03 -3.07 -15.11
N PRO A 76 1.77 -4.20 -15.17
CA PRO A 76 2.49 -4.60 -16.38
C PRO A 76 1.57 -4.67 -17.60
N LYS A 77 1.98 -4.08 -18.73
CA LYS A 77 1.17 -3.96 -19.97
C LYS A 77 0.61 -5.28 -20.52
N SER A 78 1.24 -6.40 -20.20
CA SER A 78 0.82 -7.73 -20.65
C SER A 78 -0.25 -8.38 -19.75
N GLY A 79 -0.59 -7.76 -18.60
CA GLY A 79 -1.39 -8.39 -17.55
C GLY A 79 -0.72 -9.62 -16.93
N LYS A 80 0.53 -9.93 -17.33
CA LYS A 80 1.35 -11.00 -16.79
C LYS A 80 2.25 -10.37 -15.74
N PHE A 81 1.90 -10.61 -14.49
CA PHE A 81 2.78 -10.32 -13.37
C PHE A 81 4.04 -11.17 -13.50
N THR A 82 5.17 -10.65 -13.03
CA THR A 82 6.44 -11.37 -13.00
C THR A 82 6.44 -12.55 -12.01
N SER A 83 5.40 -12.63 -11.17
CA SER A 83 5.21 -13.65 -10.14
C SER A 83 3.83 -14.32 -10.25
N SER A 84 3.74 -15.57 -9.80
CA SER A 84 2.48 -16.28 -9.60
C SER A 84 1.78 -15.89 -8.29
N ASN A 85 2.29 -14.89 -7.58
CA ASN A 85 1.72 -14.41 -6.32
C ASN A 85 0.28 -13.92 -6.52
N ASN A 86 -0.65 -14.51 -5.77
CA ASN A 86 -2.07 -14.13 -5.81
C ASN A 86 -2.28 -12.68 -5.36
N ASP A 87 -1.39 -12.13 -4.55
CA ASP A 87 -1.41 -10.74 -4.12
C ASP A 87 -1.28 -9.79 -5.31
N CYS A 88 -0.57 -10.16 -6.38
CA CYS A 88 -0.47 -9.34 -7.59
C CYS A 88 -1.82 -9.10 -8.27
N LYS A 89 -2.73 -10.08 -8.19
CA LYS A 89 -4.08 -9.98 -8.75
C LYS A 89 -5.06 -9.30 -7.79
N ALA A 90 -4.82 -9.43 -6.49
CA ALA A 90 -5.67 -8.85 -5.45
C ALA A 90 -5.35 -7.37 -5.20
N TRP A 91 -4.14 -6.92 -5.54
CA TRP A 91 -3.74 -5.53 -5.39
C TRP A 91 -4.55 -4.59 -6.31
N SER A 92 -4.97 -3.44 -5.78
CA SER A 92 -5.70 -2.41 -6.52
C SER A 92 -5.25 -1.01 -6.12
N ASN A 93 -5.40 -0.06 -7.06
CA ASN A 93 -5.13 1.37 -6.90
C ASN A 93 -6.23 2.11 -6.11
N SER A 94 -7.32 1.44 -5.73
CA SER A 94 -8.39 2.08 -4.97
C SER A 94 -7.94 2.38 -3.55
N GLN A 95 -8.18 3.60 -3.07
CA GLN A 95 -7.85 3.98 -1.68
C GLN A 95 -8.58 3.11 -0.64
N ASP A 96 -9.77 2.63 -0.99
CA ASP A 96 -10.58 1.72 -0.16
C ASP A 96 -10.24 0.24 -0.38
N GLY A 97 -9.37 -0.05 -1.35
CA GLY A 97 -9.00 -1.39 -1.80
C GLY A 97 -7.52 -1.47 -2.18
N MET A 98 -6.65 -0.88 -1.36
CA MET A 98 -5.28 -1.38 -1.29
C MET A 98 -5.29 -2.81 -0.74
N CYS A 99 -4.14 -3.50 -0.78
CA CYS A 99 -3.98 -4.95 -0.61
C CYS A 99 -4.36 -5.52 0.77
N TYR A 100 -5.39 -4.99 1.45
CA TYR A 100 -5.87 -5.44 2.76
C TYR A 100 -6.35 -6.90 2.76
N SER A 101 -6.72 -7.45 1.61
CA SER A 101 -7.06 -8.88 1.49
C SER A 101 -5.85 -9.78 1.18
N CYS A 102 -4.69 -9.19 0.88
CA CYS A 102 -3.49 -9.89 0.44
C CYS A 102 -2.76 -10.56 1.59
N GLU A 103 -2.06 -11.66 1.29
CA GLU A 103 -1.30 -12.40 2.29
C GLU A 103 -0.08 -11.60 2.76
N SER A 104 0.51 -10.77 1.90
CA SER A 104 1.56 -9.82 2.27
C SER A 104 1.11 -8.81 3.35
N CYS A 105 -0.14 -8.35 3.29
CA CYS A 105 -0.71 -7.44 4.29
C CYS A 105 -0.93 -8.15 5.63
N LYS A 106 -1.47 -9.37 5.60
CA LYS A 106 -1.62 -10.22 6.80
C LYS A 106 -0.28 -10.54 7.44
N ALA A 107 0.72 -10.89 6.64
CA ALA A 107 2.08 -11.16 7.10
C ALA A 107 2.70 -9.94 7.79
N GLY A 108 2.43 -8.73 7.30
CA GLY A 108 2.91 -7.49 7.93
C GLY A 108 2.32 -7.22 9.32
N THR A 109 1.18 -7.82 9.68
CA THR A 109 0.57 -7.67 11.04
C THR A 109 1.16 -8.60 12.10
N VAL A 110 1.98 -9.56 11.69
CA VAL A 110 2.60 -10.57 12.57
C VAL A 110 4.12 -10.45 12.66
N ALA A 111 4.69 -9.49 11.93
CA ALA A 111 6.11 -9.22 11.82
C ALA A 111 6.63 -8.31 12.94
#